data_AF-A0A562KD22-F1
#
_entry.id   AF-A0A562KD22-F1
#
_cell.length_a   1.000
_cell.length_b   1.000
_cell.length_c   1.000
_cell.angle_alpha   90.00
_cell.angle_beta   90.00
_cell.angle_gamma   90.00
#
_symmetry.space_group_name_H-M   'P 1'
#
loop_
_entity.id
_entity.type
_entity.pdbx_description
1 polymer ?
#
loop_
_entity_poly.entity_id
_entity_poly.type
_entity_poly.pdbx_seq_one_letter_code
_entity_poly.pdbx_strand_id
1 'polypeptide(L)'
;MRDVPSLLSMLATPEPPKPVMMPWDYVRLRRKSARLSIAEVARPYWHRPEHQADVERNVAGLEHPGVRGQWNVNLSRAMPFSADVYRQLADLPPEQHPRLCTGCGWDEFTSQYDTNGDDVTWSRENEALCTRCEQIAAREAR
;
A
#
# COMPACT_ATOMS: atom_id res chain seq x y z
N MET A 1 -6.77 -46.77 -24.80
CA MET A 1 -6.73 -46.64 -23.34
C MET A 1 -6.70 -45.15 -23.04
N ARG A 2 -7.71 -44.61 -22.35
CA ARG A 2 -7.76 -43.19 -22.00
C ARG A 2 -6.99 -43.02 -20.69
N ASP A 3 -5.87 -42.31 -20.72
CA ASP A 3 -5.16 -41.89 -19.50
C ASP A 3 -6.10 -41.01 -18.68
N VAL A 4 -6.53 -41.53 -17.54
CA VAL A 4 -7.31 -40.76 -16.56
C VAL A 4 -6.29 -40.08 -15.64
N PRO A 5 -6.29 -38.74 -15.54
CA PRO A 5 -5.39 -38.04 -14.62
C PRO A 5 -5.59 -38.52 -13.19
N SER A 6 -4.49 -38.81 -12.49
CA SER A 6 -4.49 -39.24 -11.09
C SER A 6 -5.14 -38.18 -10.20
N LEU A 7 -5.98 -38.61 -9.24
CA LEU A 7 -6.62 -37.75 -8.23
C LEU A 7 -5.59 -36.94 -7.40
N LEU A 8 -4.35 -37.43 -7.29
CA LEU A 8 -3.25 -36.72 -6.64
C LEU A 8 -2.84 -35.43 -7.38
N SER A 9 -3.08 -35.32 -8.68
CA SER A 9 -2.78 -34.12 -9.48
C SER A 9 -3.86 -33.03 -9.36
N MET A 10 -5.02 -33.33 -8.75
CA MET A 10 -6.10 -32.36 -8.54
C MET A 10 -6.07 -31.69 -7.17
N LEU A 11 -5.19 -32.14 -6.27
CA LEU A 11 -4.89 -31.45 -5.03
C LEU A 11 -3.89 -30.33 -5.35
N ALA A 12 -4.42 -29.23 -5.92
CA ALA A 12 -3.66 -28.00 -6.04
C ALA A 12 -3.04 -27.69 -4.67
N THR A 13 -1.71 -27.64 -4.61
CA THR A 13 -1.01 -27.11 -3.44
C THR A 13 -1.62 -25.74 -3.16
N PRO A 14 -2.20 -25.50 -1.96
CA PRO A 14 -2.80 -24.21 -1.68
C PRO A 14 -1.73 -23.14 -1.88
N GLU A 15 -1.94 -22.30 -2.88
CA GLU A 15 -1.09 -21.15 -3.14
C GLU A 15 -1.03 -20.35 -1.83
N PRO A 16 0.17 -20.02 -1.32
CA PRO A 16 0.28 -19.31 -0.07
C PRO A 16 -0.59 -18.04 -0.16
N PRO A 17 -1.40 -17.75 0.86
CA PRO A 17 -2.32 -16.61 0.80
C PRO A 17 -1.52 -15.37 0.46
N LYS A 18 -1.91 -14.69 -0.63
CA LYS A 18 -1.29 -13.43 -1.04
C LYS A 18 -1.31 -12.48 0.17
N PRO A 19 -0.21 -11.79 0.49
CA PRO A 19 -0.19 -10.85 1.60
C PRO A 19 -1.33 -9.84 1.46
N VAL A 20 -2.29 -9.90 2.38
CA VAL A 20 -3.44 -9.00 2.38
C VAL A 20 -3.00 -7.68 2.98
N MET A 21 -3.06 -6.60 2.20
CA MET A 21 -2.76 -5.26 2.71
C MET A 21 -3.96 -4.75 3.49
N MET A 22 -3.78 -4.48 4.79
CA MET A 22 -4.83 -3.87 5.59
C MET A 22 -4.76 -2.34 5.49
N PRO A 23 -5.83 -1.60 5.85
CA PRO A 23 -5.85 -0.14 5.74
C PRO A 23 -4.71 0.57 6.48
N TRP A 24 -4.39 0.14 7.70
CA TRP A 24 -3.28 0.70 8.49
C TRP A 24 -1.91 0.39 7.86
N ASP A 25 -1.78 -0.77 7.21
CA ASP A 25 -0.56 -1.13 6.47
C ASP A 25 -0.40 -0.24 5.24
N TYR A 26 -1.49 0.06 4.54
CA TYR A 26 -1.50 0.99 3.43
C TYR A 26 -1.07 2.39 3.85
N VAL A 27 -1.66 2.97 4.91
CA VAL A 27 -1.27 4.28 5.44
C VAL A 27 0.23 4.32 5.76
N ARG A 28 0.71 3.31 6.50
CA ARG A 28 2.11 3.18 6.88
C ARG A 28 3.03 3.06 5.67
N LEU A 29 2.65 2.25 4.69
CA LEU A 29 3.44 2.00 3.49
C LEU A 29 3.55 3.26 2.63
N ARG A 30 2.43 3.97 2.41
CA ARG A 30 2.42 5.23 1.67
C ARG A 30 3.34 6.26 2.32
N ARG A 31 3.26 6.43 3.64
CA ARG A 31 4.15 7.35 4.37
C ARG A 31 5.62 6.95 4.23
N LYS A 32 5.95 5.68 4.53
CA LYS A 32 7.34 5.19 4.49
C LYS A 32 7.94 5.29 3.09
N SER A 33 7.18 4.95 2.05
CA SER A 33 7.65 5.04 0.66
C SER A 33 7.89 6.47 0.20
N ALA A 34 7.15 7.44 0.75
CA ALA A 34 7.38 8.88 0.57
C ALA A 34 8.50 9.43 1.46
N ARG A 35 9.12 8.59 2.31
CA ARG A 35 10.16 8.95 3.29
C ARG A 35 9.73 10.06 4.26
N LEU A 36 8.45 10.11 4.62
CA LEU A 36 7.90 11.12 5.52
C LEU A 36 7.84 10.61 6.98
N SER A 37 8.11 11.50 7.92
CA SER A 37 7.83 11.31 9.35
C SER A 37 6.36 11.57 9.67
N ILE A 38 5.91 11.12 10.85
CA ILE A 38 4.56 11.42 11.35
C ILE A 38 4.37 12.94 11.51
N ALA A 39 5.39 13.65 12.00
CA ALA A 39 5.35 15.10 12.17
C ALA A 39 5.18 15.84 10.82
N GLU A 40 5.88 15.41 9.78
CA GLU A 40 5.73 15.96 8.42
C GLU A 40 4.34 15.70 7.86
N VAL A 41 3.79 14.49 8.06
CA VAL A 41 2.42 14.17 7.64
C VAL A 41 1.39 14.97 8.44
N ALA A 42 1.61 15.20 9.74
CA ALA A 42 0.70 15.93 10.62
C ALA A 42 0.66 17.44 10.34
N ARG A 43 1.77 18.01 9.84
CA ARG A 43 1.97 19.46 9.65
C ARG A 43 0.81 20.19 8.96
N PRO A 44 0.16 19.67 7.90
CA PRO A 44 -0.92 20.39 7.23
C PRO A 44 -2.24 20.47 8.02
N TYR A 45 -2.37 19.76 9.14
CA TYR A 45 -3.64 19.58 9.86
C TYR A 45 -3.74 20.33 11.19
N TRP A 46 -2.65 20.93 11.67
CA TRP A 46 -2.70 21.85 12.80
C TRP A 46 -2.39 23.28 12.33
N HIS A 47 -3.21 24.23 12.78
CA HIS A 47 -2.99 25.65 12.54
C HIS A 47 -2.43 26.38 13.76
N ARG A 48 -2.50 25.74 14.93
CA ARG A 48 -2.03 26.28 16.19
C ARG A 48 -1.04 25.31 16.85
N PRO A 49 0.11 25.79 17.37
CA PRO A 49 1.14 24.92 17.94
C PRO A 49 0.63 24.02 19.06
N GLU A 50 -0.33 24.47 19.87
CA GLU A 50 -0.90 23.69 20.97
C GLU A 50 -1.63 22.41 20.50
N HIS A 51 -2.05 22.32 19.24
CA HIS A 51 -2.69 21.13 18.68
C HIS A 51 -1.70 20.16 18.01
N GLN A 52 -0.42 20.54 17.86
CA GLN A 52 0.56 19.75 17.13
C GLN A 52 0.66 18.32 17.68
N ALA A 53 0.85 18.18 18.99
CA ALA A 53 1.02 16.89 19.64
C ALA A 53 -0.21 16.00 19.49
N ASP A 54 -1.41 16.57 19.49
CA ASP A 54 -2.67 15.82 19.35
C ASP A 54 -2.85 15.30 17.93
N VAL A 55 -2.53 16.14 16.92
CA VAL A 55 -2.58 15.74 15.51
C VAL A 55 -1.53 14.68 15.21
N GLU A 56 -0.30 14.82 15.70
CA GLU A 56 0.75 13.81 15.52
C GLU A 56 0.33 12.46 16.12
N ARG A 57 -0.25 12.45 17.33
CA ARG A 57 -0.79 11.21 17.93
C ARG A 57 -1.91 10.61 17.10
N ASN A 58 -2.82 11.42 16.56
CA ASN A 58 -3.90 10.93 15.69
C ASN A 58 -3.35 10.31 14.41
N VAL A 59 -2.37 10.95 13.76
CA VAL A 59 -1.72 10.40 12.55
C VAL A 59 -0.98 9.10 12.87
N ALA A 60 -0.25 9.02 13.98
CA ALA A 60 0.38 7.77 14.42
C ALA A 60 -0.66 6.67 14.69
N GLY A 61 -1.81 7.04 15.26
CA GLY A 61 -2.97 6.19 15.47
C GLY A 61 -3.43 5.43 14.22
N LEU A 62 -3.32 6.06 13.04
CA LEU A 62 -3.77 5.47 11.77
C LEU A 62 -2.94 4.28 11.31
N GLU A 63 -1.71 4.13 11.82
CA GLU A 63 -0.84 3.00 11.50
C GLU A 63 -1.00 1.83 12.47
N HIS A 64 -1.83 1.97 13.50
CA HIS A 64 -2.05 0.91 14.47
C HIS A 64 -3.00 -0.18 13.93
N PRO A 65 -2.66 -1.47 14.09
CA PRO A 65 -3.53 -2.56 13.69
C PRO A 65 -4.92 -2.47 14.31
N GLY A 66 -5.96 -2.71 13.51
CA GLY A 66 -7.35 -2.66 13.94
C GLY A 66 -7.95 -1.26 14.04
N VAL A 67 -7.16 -0.19 13.92
CA VAL A 67 -7.70 1.17 13.86
C VAL A 67 -8.31 1.40 12.48
N ARG A 68 -9.63 1.55 12.45
CA ARG A 68 -10.36 2.06 11.30
C ARG A 68 -10.65 3.53 11.57
N GLY A 69 -9.92 4.43 10.93
CA GLY A 69 -10.21 5.85 11.06
C GLY A 69 -11.60 6.17 10.49
N GLN A 70 -12.51 6.74 11.30
CA GLN A 70 -13.63 7.51 10.76
C GLN A 70 -13.05 8.76 10.13
N TRP A 71 -13.04 8.79 8.81
CA TRP A 71 -12.11 9.69 8.12
C TRP A 71 -12.76 10.90 7.48
N ASN A 72 -12.54 12.05 8.12
CA ASN A 72 -12.74 13.38 7.55
C ASN A 72 -11.41 14.08 7.18
N VAL A 73 -10.24 13.44 7.42
CA VAL A 73 -8.92 14.08 7.26
C VAL A 73 -8.25 13.60 5.99
N ASN A 74 -8.32 14.37 4.90
CA ASN A 74 -7.74 13.98 3.62
C ASN A 74 -6.18 13.90 3.64
N LEU A 75 -5.55 12.71 3.82
CA LEU A 75 -4.07 12.51 3.76
C LEU A 75 -3.44 12.84 2.41
N SER A 76 -4.23 12.95 1.33
CA SER A 76 -3.65 13.33 0.03
C SER A 76 -3.05 14.74 0.06
N ARG A 77 -3.39 15.56 1.07
CA ARG A 77 -2.76 16.86 1.34
C ARG A 77 -1.32 16.76 1.86
N ALA A 78 -0.93 15.63 2.44
CA ALA A 78 0.33 15.45 3.14
C ALA A 78 1.27 14.43 2.48
N MET A 79 0.70 13.42 1.82
CA MET A 79 1.47 12.39 1.14
C MET A 79 0.72 11.80 -0.05
N PRO A 80 1.40 11.10 -0.98
CA PRO A 80 0.73 10.34 -2.03
C PRO A 80 -0.24 9.34 -1.38
N PHE A 81 -1.54 9.51 -1.55
CA PHE A 81 -2.56 8.69 -0.88
C PHE A 81 -3.85 8.65 -1.70
N SER A 82 -4.39 7.44 -1.90
CA SER A 82 -5.70 7.25 -2.51
C SER A 82 -6.74 6.92 -1.44
N ALA A 83 -7.70 7.83 -1.25
CA ALA A 83 -8.83 7.59 -0.35
C ALA A 83 -9.72 6.44 -0.83
N ASP A 84 -9.76 6.19 -2.14
CA ASP A 84 -10.56 5.11 -2.72
C ASP A 84 -9.95 3.75 -2.41
N VAL A 85 -8.63 3.60 -2.58
CA VAL A 85 -7.91 2.39 -2.17
C VAL A 85 -8.10 2.16 -0.67
N TYR A 86 -7.89 3.18 0.17
CA TYR A 86 -8.10 3.04 1.61
C TYR A 86 -9.50 2.55 1.97
N ARG A 87 -10.55 3.10 1.35
CA ARG A 87 -11.94 2.66 1.55
C ARG A 87 -12.14 1.22 1.10
N GLN A 88 -11.62 0.83 -0.06
CA GLN A 88 -11.69 -0.55 -0.53
C GLN A 88 -11.04 -1.52 0.47
N LEU A 89 -9.85 -1.19 0.98
CA LEU A 89 -9.18 -2.02 1.98
C LEU A 89 -9.94 -2.10 3.31
N ALA A 90 -10.66 -1.04 3.68
CA ALA A 90 -11.38 -0.97 4.96
C ALA A 90 -12.73 -1.68 4.92
N ASP A 91 -13.44 -1.55 3.81
CA ASP A 91 -14.86 -1.90 3.70
C ASP A 91 -15.08 -3.19 2.91
N LEU A 92 -14.18 -3.54 1.99
CA LEU A 92 -14.29 -4.76 1.18
C LEU A 92 -13.53 -5.92 1.83
N PRO A 93 -13.97 -7.16 1.60
CA PRO A 93 -13.24 -8.33 2.06
C PRO A 93 -11.92 -8.50 1.25
N PRO A 94 -10.90 -9.19 1.80
CA PRO A 94 -9.56 -9.30 1.22
C PRO A 94 -9.50 -9.72 -0.26
N GLU A 95 -10.38 -10.62 -0.69
CA GLU A 95 -10.46 -11.12 -2.05
C GLU A 95 -10.93 -10.06 -3.08
N GLN A 96 -11.47 -8.94 -2.60
CA GLN A 96 -11.88 -7.78 -3.41
C GLN A 96 -10.92 -6.60 -3.28
N HIS A 97 -9.81 -6.75 -2.54
CA HIS A 97 -8.82 -5.69 -2.41
C HIS A 97 -8.13 -5.44 -3.76
N PRO A 98 -7.84 -4.17 -4.10
CA PRO A 98 -7.08 -3.86 -5.31
C PRO A 98 -5.68 -4.49 -5.23
N ARG A 99 -5.10 -4.78 -6.39
CA ARG A 99 -3.69 -5.15 -6.47
C ARG A 99 -2.84 -3.92 -6.13
N LEU A 100 -1.99 -4.05 -5.12
CA LEU A 100 -1.11 -2.98 -4.65
C LEU A 100 0.35 -3.40 -4.69
N CYS A 101 1.22 -2.48 -5.09
CA CYS A 101 2.66 -2.64 -4.96
C CYS A 101 3.01 -2.76 -3.47
N THR A 102 3.66 -3.85 -3.07
CA THR A 102 4.02 -4.09 -1.66
C THR A 102 5.13 -3.15 -1.17
N GLY A 103 5.85 -2.49 -2.08
CA GLY A 103 6.90 -1.53 -1.76
C GLY A 103 6.41 -0.08 -1.58
N CYS A 104 5.34 0.34 -2.24
CA CYS A 104 4.87 1.73 -2.14
C CYS A 104 3.35 1.92 -2.14
N GLY A 105 2.54 0.87 -2.22
CA GLY A 105 1.08 0.98 -2.25
C GLY A 105 0.51 1.65 -3.49
N TRP A 106 1.27 1.69 -4.59
CA TRP A 106 0.75 2.11 -5.89
C TRP A 106 -0.22 1.07 -6.44
N ASP A 107 -1.32 1.54 -7.03
CA ASP A 107 -2.31 0.75 -7.79
C ASP A 107 -2.31 1.18 -9.26
N GLU A 108 -2.76 0.29 -10.14
CA GLU A 108 -2.72 0.47 -11.59
C GLU A 108 -3.65 1.56 -12.14
N PHE A 109 -4.56 2.08 -11.32
CA PHE A 109 -5.48 3.15 -11.70
C PHE A 109 -4.98 4.54 -11.29
N THR A 110 -3.81 4.63 -10.63
CA THR A 110 -3.20 5.90 -10.25
C THR A 110 -1.97 6.22 -11.10
N SER A 111 -1.89 7.45 -11.59
CA SER A 111 -0.72 7.91 -12.33
C SER A 111 0.49 8.09 -11.41
N GLN A 112 1.62 7.49 -11.80
CA GLN A 112 2.91 7.64 -11.14
C GLN A 112 4.01 7.40 -12.16
N TYR A 113 5.15 8.08 -12.01
CA TYR A 113 6.34 7.85 -12.83
C TYR A 113 7.37 6.98 -12.11
N ASP A 114 8.11 6.19 -12.88
CA ASP A 114 9.22 5.39 -12.39
C ASP A 114 10.51 6.22 -12.25
N THR A 115 11.65 5.58 -11.99
CA THR A 115 12.91 6.31 -11.80
C THR A 115 13.59 6.75 -13.10
N ASN A 116 13.07 6.32 -14.26
CA ASN A 116 13.51 6.73 -15.60
C ASN A 116 12.60 7.83 -16.18
N GLY A 117 11.44 8.08 -15.55
CA GLY A 117 10.44 9.06 -16.00
C GLY A 117 9.32 8.46 -16.85
N ASP A 118 9.30 7.13 -16.99
CA ASP A 118 8.23 6.42 -17.70
C ASP A 118 7.04 6.18 -16.77
N ASP A 119 5.87 5.90 -17.34
CA ASP A 119 4.70 5.49 -16.55
C ASP A 119 5.00 4.20 -15.77
N VAL A 120 4.67 4.19 -14.49
CA VAL A 120 4.82 3.01 -13.65
C VAL A 120 3.93 1.89 -14.18
N THR A 121 4.51 0.70 -14.25
CA THR A 121 3.78 -0.55 -14.51
C THR A 121 4.19 -1.61 -13.49
N TRP A 122 3.58 -2.79 -13.59
CA TRP A 122 3.97 -3.94 -12.77
C TRP A 122 5.33 -4.49 -13.23
N SER A 123 6.18 -4.83 -12.26
CA SER A 123 7.47 -5.48 -12.55
C SER A 123 7.26 -6.85 -13.20
N ARG A 124 8.13 -7.18 -14.15
CA ARG A 124 8.17 -8.51 -14.81
C ARG A 124 8.96 -9.54 -14.00
N GLU A 125 9.89 -9.10 -13.15
CA GLU A 125 10.74 -9.99 -12.34
C GLU A 125 10.11 -10.29 -10.97
N ASN A 126 9.34 -9.35 -10.42
CA ASN A 126 8.63 -9.47 -9.15
C ASN A 126 7.23 -8.85 -9.24
N GLU A 127 6.23 -9.69 -9.43
CA GLU A 127 4.83 -9.28 -9.58
C GLU A 127 4.24 -8.54 -8.37
N ALA A 128 4.89 -8.60 -7.20
CA ALA A 128 4.47 -7.85 -6.02
C ALA A 128 4.92 -6.38 -6.05
N LEU A 129 5.82 -6.01 -6.95
CA LEU A 129 6.40 -4.67 -7.06
C LEU A 129 5.96 -3.96 -8.34
N CYS A 130 5.95 -2.64 -8.28
CA CYS A 130 5.93 -1.80 -9.47
C CYS A 130 7.36 -1.51 -9.96
N THR A 131 7.52 -1.13 -11.22
CA THR A 131 8.82 -0.85 -11.85
C THR A 131 9.65 0.15 -11.07
N ARG A 132 9.03 1.20 -10.50
CA ARG A 132 9.73 2.16 -9.64
C ARG A 132 10.38 1.50 -8.42
N CYS A 133 9.63 0.65 -7.72
CA CYS A 133 10.12 -0.01 -6.51
C CYS A 133 11.17 -1.07 -6.84
N GLU A 134 10.98 -1.81 -7.93
CA GLU A 134 11.98 -2.74 -8.46
C GLU A 134 13.30 -2.02 -8.76
N GLN A 135 13.25 -0.90 -9.48
CA GLN A 135 14.43 -0.11 -9.82
C GLN A 135 15.15 0.45 -8.58
N ILE A 136 14.40 0.91 -7.57
CA ILE A 136 14.99 1.37 -6.30
C ILE A 136 15.69 0.20 -5.59
N ALA A 137 15.03 -0.94 -5.45
CA ALA A 137 15.61 -2.12 -4.80
C ALA A 137 16.87 -2.61 -5.53
N ALA A 138 16.86 -2.62 -6.86
CA ALA A 138 18.00 -3.01 -7.68
C ALA A 138 19.20 -2.04 -7.54
N ARG A 139 18.95 -0.76 -7.24
CA ARG A 139 20.00 0.24 -6.96
C ARG A 139 20.59 0.07 -5.55
N GLU A 140 19.76 -0.26 -4.57
CA GLU A 140 20.18 -0.46 -3.17
C GLU A 140 20.95 -1.77 -2.96
N ALA A 141 20.78 -2.76 -3.85
CA ALA A 141 21.49 -4.04 -3.81
C ALA A 141 22.90 -4.01 -4.44
N ARG A 142 23.32 -2.87 -5.01
CA ARG A 142 24.64 -2.66 -5.65
C ARG A 142 25.58 -1.94 -4.72
#